data_AF-A0AB74C6Y1-F1
#
_entry.id   AF-A0AB74C6Y1-F1
#
_cell.length_a   1.000
_cell.length_b   1.000
_cell.length_c   1.000
_cell.angle_alpha   90.00
_cell.angle_beta   90.00
_cell.angle_gamma   90.00
#
_symmetry.space_group_name_H-M   'P 1'
#
loop_
_entity.id
_entity.type
_entity.pdbx_description
1 polymer ?
#
loop_
_entity_poly.entity_id
_entity_poly.type
_entity_poly.pdbx_seq_one_letter_code
_entity_poly.pdbx_strand_id
1 'polypeptide(L)'
;MSSFEDQIRSRQRFALDHIAAIDTERESNGYNNDNKFWHQSRLFMQNISSRYTKSDLPIDFYEYDMRELWYMIIQGAKITDAKHPAQDRLAGQILHAREMGVLHRMSATSGVEEEASTSKGKIWVDLPFLTQEFQVAWNAADELPAKQRQNLSAFIARLSAWGVCGSELCVCALSIFRDTFETRRPLTATDDQQGNSLLPIADLLPAAVAWFELCGYKIENLCLSGHGFESSTLGELAREAQVVPDTGFSTSRWLFWRRRLEEISHCDHAEMAALAQWGVRVMQCWGERILAIDNSNNQGK
;
A
#
# COMPACT_ATOMS: atom_id res chain seq x y z
N MET A 1 35.10 -22.24 -10.74
CA MET A 1 33.73 -22.16 -10.17
C MET A 1 33.56 -20.77 -9.60
N SER A 2 32.47 -20.08 -9.93
CA SER A 2 32.18 -18.73 -9.37
C SER A 2 31.97 -18.84 -7.86
N SER A 3 32.56 -17.94 -7.07
CA SER A 3 32.36 -17.92 -5.61
C SER A 3 30.88 -17.74 -5.28
N PHE A 4 30.42 -18.21 -4.12
CA PHE A 4 29.05 -17.96 -3.65
C PHE A 4 28.74 -16.45 -3.64
N GLU A 5 29.70 -15.63 -3.20
CA GLU A 5 29.59 -14.17 -3.23
C GLU A 5 29.46 -13.60 -4.65
N ASP A 6 30.16 -14.17 -5.62
CA ASP A 6 30.10 -13.75 -7.02
C ASP A 6 28.75 -14.13 -7.65
N GLN A 7 28.17 -15.26 -7.25
CA GLN A 7 26.84 -15.68 -7.69
C GLN A 7 25.75 -14.79 -7.09
N ILE A 8 25.84 -14.42 -5.79
CA ILE A 8 24.94 -13.43 -5.18
C ILE A 8 25.06 -12.08 -5.89
N ARG A 9 26.27 -11.58 -6.11
CA ARG A 9 26.50 -10.31 -6.81
C ARG A 9 25.95 -10.34 -8.24
N SER A 10 26.10 -11.47 -8.94
CA SER A 10 25.50 -11.67 -10.26
C SER A 10 23.97 -11.64 -10.21
N ARG A 11 23.34 -12.25 -9.20
CA ARG A 11 21.88 -12.22 -9.05
C ARG A 11 21.38 -10.82 -8.73
N GLN A 12 22.05 -10.11 -7.83
CA GLN A 12 21.77 -8.70 -7.53
C GLN A 12 21.83 -7.83 -8.79
N ARG A 13 22.88 -8.00 -9.60
CA ARG A 13 23.02 -7.24 -10.85
C ARG A 13 21.89 -7.53 -11.83
N PHE A 14 21.55 -8.80 -12.03
CA PHE A 14 20.40 -9.16 -12.87
C PHE A 14 19.10 -8.54 -12.36
N ALA A 15 18.86 -8.58 -11.05
CA ALA A 15 17.65 -8.00 -10.47
C ALA A 15 17.58 -6.49 -10.73
N LEU A 16 18.70 -5.77 -10.61
CA LEU A 16 18.79 -4.35 -10.97
C LEU A 16 18.53 -4.11 -12.46
N ASP A 17 19.10 -4.93 -13.34
CA ASP A 17 18.90 -4.81 -14.79
C ASP A 17 17.43 -5.08 -15.17
N HIS A 18 16.77 -6.04 -14.51
CA HIS A 18 15.35 -6.31 -14.75
C HIS A 18 14.45 -5.21 -14.17
N ILE A 19 14.78 -4.66 -13.00
CA ILE A 19 14.12 -3.46 -12.45
C ILE A 19 14.20 -2.31 -13.46
N ALA A 20 15.38 -2.04 -14.01
CA ALA A 20 15.56 -1.00 -15.02
C ALA A 20 14.76 -1.28 -16.30
N ALA A 21 14.65 -2.56 -16.71
CA ALA A 21 13.82 -2.95 -17.84
C ALA A 21 12.33 -2.72 -17.58
N ILE A 22 11.84 -3.03 -16.37
CA ILE A 22 10.46 -2.74 -15.94
C ILE A 22 10.19 -1.24 -16.01
N ASP A 23 11.11 -0.41 -15.51
CA ASP A 23 10.97 1.04 -15.53
C ASP A 23 11.01 1.60 -16.97
N THR A 24 11.86 1.04 -17.83
CA THR A 24 11.93 1.41 -19.25
C THR A 24 10.63 1.03 -19.99
N GLU A 25 10.11 -0.19 -19.77
CA GLU A 25 8.84 -0.64 -20.35
C GLU A 25 7.68 0.25 -19.90
N ARG A 26 7.72 0.72 -18.65
CA ARG A 26 6.76 1.67 -18.09
C ARG A 26 6.82 3.03 -18.80
N GLU A 27 8.01 3.58 -19.01
CA GLU A 27 8.18 4.85 -19.72
C GLU A 27 7.70 4.77 -21.17
N SER A 28 7.95 3.63 -21.85
CA SER A 28 7.60 3.46 -23.26
C SER A 28 6.12 3.16 -23.50
N ASN A 29 5.52 2.31 -22.67
CA ASN A 29 4.16 1.78 -22.91
C ASN A 29 3.07 2.60 -22.20
N GLY A 30 3.42 3.46 -21.25
CA GLY A 30 2.49 4.32 -20.55
C GLY A 30 1.37 3.55 -19.83
N TYR A 31 0.17 4.14 -19.83
CA TYR A 31 -1.02 3.55 -19.21
C TYR A 31 -1.45 2.28 -19.96
N ASN A 32 -1.18 1.10 -19.38
CA ASN A 32 -1.39 -0.17 -20.04
C ASN A 32 -2.72 -0.83 -19.63
N ASN A 33 -3.70 -0.85 -20.53
CA ASN A 33 -4.96 -1.56 -20.33
C ASN A 33 -4.91 -3.04 -20.76
N ASP A 34 -3.80 -3.51 -21.35
CA ASP A 34 -3.64 -4.87 -21.86
C ASP A 34 -3.58 -5.91 -20.74
N ASN A 35 -3.48 -5.48 -19.48
CA ASN A 35 -3.60 -6.37 -18.33
C ASN A 35 -2.56 -7.51 -18.40
N LYS A 36 -1.28 -7.20 -18.67
CA LYS A 36 -0.23 -8.23 -18.81
C LYS A 36 0.60 -8.43 -17.53
N PHE A 37 0.68 -7.41 -16.66
CA PHE A 37 1.46 -7.47 -15.41
C PHE A 37 1.03 -8.59 -14.45
N TRP A 38 -0.27 -8.90 -14.36
CA TRP A 38 -0.72 -10.04 -13.53
C TRP A 38 -0.20 -11.38 -14.09
N HIS A 39 -0.05 -11.48 -15.42
CA HIS A 39 0.45 -12.69 -16.05
C HIS A 39 1.97 -12.82 -15.83
N GLN A 40 2.72 -11.72 -16.00
CA GLN A 40 4.15 -11.67 -15.72
C GLN A 40 4.45 -12.02 -14.24
N SER A 41 3.71 -11.45 -13.29
CA SER A 41 3.83 -11.81 -11.86
C SER A 41 3.54 -13.27 -11.60
N ARG A 42 2.50 -13.85 -12.22
CA ARG A 42 2.20 -15.28 -12.10
C ARG A 42 3.31 -16.17 -12.65
N LEU A 43 3.85 -15.85 -13.83
CA LEU A 43 4.96 -16.58 -14.41
C LEU A 43 6.22 -16.48 -13.54
N PHE A 44 6.46 -15.31 -12.93
CA PHE A 44 7.60 -15.14 -12.05
C PHE A 44 7.46 -15.94 -10.75
N MET A 45 6.28 -15.97 -10.13
CA MET A 45 5.97 -16.85 -8.98
C MET A 45 6.21 -18.34 -9.30
N GLN A 46 5.76 -18.79 -10.48
CA GLN A 46 6.01 -20.14 -10.96
C GLN A 46 7.50 -20.41 -11.18
N ASN A 47 8.23 -19.43 -11.72
CA ASN A 47 9.67 -19.55 -11.92
C ASN A 47 10.42 -19.68 -10.59
N ILE A 48 10.10 -18.86 -9.60
CA ILE A 48 10.67 -18.93 -8.24
C ILE A 48 10.44 -20.33 -7.65
N SER A 49 9.19 -20.79 -7.68
CA SER A 49 8.82 -22.13 -7.17
C SER A 49 9.56 -23.26 -7.88
N SER A 50 9.58 -23.22 -9.23
CA SER A 50 10.27 -24.21 -10.06
C SER A 50 11.78 -24.21 -9.81
N ARG A 51 12.41 -23.03 -9.64
CA ARG A 51 13.85 -22.95 -9.35
C ARG A 51 14.16 -23.46 -7.95
N TYR A 52 13.36 -23.11 -6.94
CA TYR A 52 13.56 -23.59 -5.57
C TYR A 52 13.47 -25.12 -5.50
N THR A 53 12.44 -25.70 -6.10
CA THR A 53 12.19 -27.15 -6.10
C THR A 53 13.25 -27.96 -6.87
N LYS A 54 13.95 -27.35 -7.83
CA LYS A 54 14.89 -28.04 -8.73
C LYS A 54 16.36 -27.76 -8.46
N SER A 55 16.69 -26.90 -7.49
CA SER A 55 18.08 -26.55 -7.21
C SER A 55 18.36 -26.43 -5.72
N ASP A 56 19.61 -26.69 -5.35
CA ASP A 56 20.13 -26.53 -3.99
C ASP A 56 20.70 -25.13 -3.75
N LEU A 57 20.25 -24.12 -4.51
CA LEU A 57 20.69 -22.75 -4.31
C LEU A 57 20.28 -22.26 -2.90
N PRO A 58 21.13 -21.49 -2.21
CA PRO A 58 20.77 -20.95 -0.91
C PRO A 58 19.56 -20.02 -0.96
N ILE A 59 18.84 -19.94 0.17
CA ILE A 59 17.57 -19.21 0.26
C ILE A 59 17.71 -17.73 -0.14
N ASP A 60 18.87 -17.12 0.13
CA ASP A 60 19.20 -15.72 -0.18
C ASP A 60 18.97 -15.36 -1.65
N PHE A 61 19.17 -16.30 -2.59
CA PHE A 61 18.90 -16.06 -4.01
C PHE A 61 17.42 -15.76 -4.27
N TYR A 62 16.54 -16.47 -3.56
CA TYR A 62 15.11 -16.32 -3.69
C TYR A 62 14.61 -15.09 -2.92
N GLU A 63 15.30 -14.64 -1.88
CA GLU A 63 14.97 -13.36 -1.24
C GLU A 63 15.06 -12.19 -2.24
N TYR A 64 16.08 -12.18 -3.10
CA TYR A 64 16.18 -11.19 -4.19
C TYR A 64 15.03 -11.31 -5.20
N ASP A 65 14.68 -12.54 -5.59
CA ASP A 65 13.56 -12.77 -6.50
C ASP A 65 12.23 -12.27 -5.93
N MET A 66 12.01 -12.46 -4.63
CA MET A 66 10.80 -12.02 -3.95
C MET A 66 10.69 -10.50 -3.93
N ARG A 67 11.78 -9.80 -3.61
CA ARG A 67 11.79 -8.33 -3.66
C ARG A 67 11.56 -7.81 -5.07
N GLU A 68 12.17 -8.44 -6.07
CA GLU A 68 11.99 -8.14 -7.49
C GLU A 68 10.53 -8.36 -7.94
N LEU A 69 9.89 -9.44 -7.49
CA LEU A 69 8.48 -9.72 -7.73
C LEU A 69 7.58 -8.63 -7.11
N TRP A 70 7.83 -8.26 -5.85
CA TRP A 70 7.08 -7.19 -5.17
C TRP A 70 7.26 -5.84 -5.86
N TYR A 71 8.49 -5.51 -6.26
CA TYR A 71 8.77 -4.32 -7.05
C TYR A 71 7.95 -4.29 -8.34
N MET A 72 7.96 -5.39 -9.11
CA MET A 72 7.21 -5.48 -10.37
C MET A 72 5.69 -5.27 -10.14
N ILE A 73 5.13 -5.87 -9.08
CA ILE A 73 3.72 -5.68 -8.73
C ILE A 73 3.43 -4.22 -8.33
N ILE A 74 4.31 -3.59 -7.55
CA ILE A 74 4.21 -2.18 -7.17
C ILE A 74 4.23 -1.28 -8.40
N GLN A 75 5.10 -1.54 -9.38
CA GLN A 75 5.14 -0.77 -10.63
C GLN A 75 3.85 -0.95 -11.43
N GLY A 76 3.36 -2.18 -11.56
CA GLY A 76 2.06 -2.47 -12.18
C GLY A 76 0.90 -1.74 -11.49
N ALA A 77 0.94 -1.66 -10.15
CA ALA A 77 -0.06 -0.96 -9.36
C ALA A 77 -0.05 0.57 -9.59
N LYS A 78 1.13 1.19 -9.73
CA LYS A 78 1.26 2.64 -9.97
C LYS A 78 0.64 3.07 -11.30
N ILE A 79 0.73 2.24 -12.34
CA ILE A 79 0.25 2.59 -13.69
C ILE A 79 -1.16 2.12 -13.99
N THR A 80 -1.69 1.14 -13.25
CA THR A 80 -3.06 0.65 -13.45
C THR A 80 -4.04 1.55 -12.73
N ASP A 81 -5.04 2.09 -13.45
CA ASP A 81 -6.00 3.06 -12.90
C ASP A 81 -6.70 2.48 -11.67
N ALA A 82 -6.79 3.29 -10.63
CA ALA A 82 -7.38 2.94 -9.34
C ALA A 82 -8.76 2.27 -9.43
N LYS A 83 -9.57 2.57 -10.45
CA LYS A 83 -10.93 2.02 -10.66
C LYS A 83 -10.96 0.89 -11.68
N HIS A 84 -9.85 0.61 -12.36
CA HIS A 84 -9.82 -0.42 -13.39
C HIS A 84 -9.74 -1.83 -12.78
N PRO A 85 -10.52 -2.82 -13.25
CA PRO A 85 -10.52 -4.19 -12.70
C PRO A 85 -9.17 -4.92 -12.79
N ALA A 86 -8.23 -4.45 -13.61
CA ALA A 86 -6.88 -4.98 -13.64
C ALA A 86 -6.13 -4.80 -12.30
N GLN A 87 -6.48 -3.78 -11.50
CA GLN A 87 -5.97 -3.63 -10.14
C GLN A 87 -6.35 -4.81 -9.25
N ASP A 88 -7.62 -5.22 -9.27
CA ASP A 88 -8.10 -6.37 -8.48
C ASP A 88 -7.42 -7.65 -8.97
N ARG A 89 -7.23 -7.79 -10.29
CA ARG A 89 -6.54 -8.96 -10.85
C ARG A 89 -5.07 -9.05 -10.43
N LEU A 90 -4.39 -7.90 -10.37
CA LEU A 90 -3.00 -7.81 -9.93
C LEU A 90 -2.89 -8.09 -8.42
N ALA A 91 -3.77 -7.49 -7.61
CA ALA A 91 -3.84 -7.76 -6.17
C ALA A 91 -4.17 -9.24 -5.90
N GLY A 92 -5.03 -9.84 -6.73
CA GLY A 92 -5.35 -11.27 -6.68
C GLY A 92 -4.16 -12.18 -6.95
N GLN A 93 -3.07 -11.70 -7.58
CA GLN A 93 -1.84 -12.49 -7.69
C GLN A 93 -1.11 -12.62 -6.37
N ILE A 94 -1.20 -11.63 -5.47
CA ILE A 94 -0.61 -11.74 -4.13
C ILE A 94 -1.39 -12.77 -3.29
N LEU A 95 -2.72 -12.78 -3.40
CA LEU A 95 -3.54 -13.83 -2.80
C LEU A 95 -3.21 -15.19 -3.41
N HIS A 96 -3.08 -15.28 -4.73
CA HIS A 96 -2.68 -16.52 -5.39
C HIS A 96 -1.34 -17.02 -4.85
N ALA A 97 -0.34 -16.15 -4.74
CA ALA A 97 0.95 -16.47 -4.15
C ALA A 97 0.79 -17.04 -2.73
N ARG A 98 -0.03 -16.40 -1.88
CA ARG A 98 -0.34 -16.89 -0.53
C ARG A 98 -0.89 -18.32 -0.53
N GLU A 99 -1.79 -18.60 -1.45
CA GLU A 99 -2.47 -19.89 -1.58
C GLU A 99 -1.62 -20.97 -2.30
N MET A 100 -0.42 -20.65 -2.80
CA MET A 100 0.50 -21.65 -3.35
C MET A 100 1.07 -22.59 -2.28
N GLY A 101 0.91 -22.26 -0.99
CA GLY A 101 1.27 -23.11 0.13
C GLY A 101 2.77 -23.19 0.41
N VAL A 102 3.16 -24.11 1.28
CA VAL A 102 4.56 -24.28 1.68
C VAL A 102 5.35 -24.98 0.57
N LEU A 103 6.41 -24.33 0.10
CA LEU A 103 7.35 -24.94 -0.84
C LEU A 103 8.33 -25.85 -0.10
N HIS A 104 8.54 -27.03 -0.65
CA HIS A 104 9.48 -28.03 -0.15
C HIS A 104 10.46 -28.40 -1.26
N ARG A 105 11.67 -28.78 -0.87
CA ARG A 105 12.65 -29.43 -1.76
C ARG A 105 13.37 -30.54 -1.02
N MET A 106 13.91 -31.50 -1.76
CA MET A 106 14.84 -32.48 -1.21
C MET A 106 16.26 -31.96 -1.39
N SER A 107 16.98 -31.75 -0.29
CA SER A 107 18.38 -31.32 -0.33
C SER A 107 19.25 -32.40 -0.98
N ALA A 108 19.94 -32.08 -2.08
CA ALA A 108 20.82 -33.06 -2.72
C ALA A 108 22.03 -33.43 -1.84
N THR A 109 22.37 -32.58 -0.87
CA THR A 109 23.51 -32.78 0.02
C THR A 109 23.17 -33.62 1.26
N SER A 110 22.05 -33.34 1.91
CA SER A 110 21.65 -34.01 3.16
C SER A 110 20.61 -35.10 2.96
N GLY A 111 19.90 -35.12 1.84
CA GLY A 111 18.76 -36.00 1.59
C GLY A 111 17.54 -35.69 2.47
N VAL A 112 17.54 -34.54 3.15
CA VAL A 112 16.44 -34.08 4.02
C VAL A 112 15.53 -33.14 3.26
N GLU A 113 14.24 -33.19 3.58
CA GLU A 113 13.25 -32.24 3.07
C GLU A 113 13.43 -30.86 3.73
N GLU A 114 13.56 -29.82 2.91
CA GLU A 114 13.76 -28.43 3.33
C GLU A 114 12.57 -27.57 2.92
N GLU A 115 11.97 -26.89 3.89
CA GLU A 115 10.96 -25.84 3.63
C GLU A 115 11.60 -24.54 3.14
N ALA A 116 10.97 -23.87 2.18
CA ALA A 116 11.43 -22.56 1.70
C ALA A 116 11.13 -21.45 2.71
N SER A 117 12.01 -21.30 3.69
CA SER A 117 11.88 -20.34 4.79
C SER A 117 12.99 -19.30 4.76
N THR A 118 12.60 -18.03 4.68
CA THR A 118 13.48 -16.86 4.78
C THR A 118 13.60 -16.40 6.23
N SER A 119 14.45 -15.41 6.48
CA SER A 119 14.50 -14.72 7.78
C SER A 119 13.18 -14.01 8.18
N LYS A 120 12.26 -13.83 7.22
CA LYS A 120 10.96 -13.15 7.39
C LYS A 120 9.75 -14.07 7.22
N GLY A 121 9.96 -15.38 7.18
CA GLY A 121 8.90 -16.38 7.05
C GLY A 121 8.96 -17.21 5.78
N LYS A 122 7.95 -18.05 5.58
CA LYS A 122 7.81 -18.96 4.44
C LYS A 122 7.43 -18.18 3.17
N ILE A 123 8.11 -18.45 2.06
CA ILE A 123 8.03 -17.66 0.81
C ILE A 123 6.60 -17.31 0.38
N TRP A 124 5.72 -18.30 0.31
CA TRP A 124 4.35 -18.07 -0.18
C TRP A 124 3.36 -17.78 0.94
N VAL A 125 3.42 -18.53 2.05
CA VAL A 125 2.43 -18.40 3.13
C VAL A 125 2.54 -17.05 3.85
N ASP A 126 3.77 -16.62 4.16
CA ASP A 126 4.02 -15.43 4.97
C ASP A 126 4.33 -14.19 4.12
N LEU A 127 4.55 -14.36 2.81
CA LEU A 127 4.84 -13.29 1.85
C LEU A 127 5.97 -12.37 2.34
N PRO A 128 7.18 -12.93 2.59
CA PRO A 128 8.27 -12.18 3.19
C PRO A 128 8.62 -10.96 2.35
N PHE A 129 9.01 -9.87 3.04
CA PHE A 129 9.38 -8.58 2.45
C PHE A 129 8.23 -7.76 1.83
N LEU A 130 7.05 -8.34 1.60
CA LEU A 130 5.94 -7.65 0.91
C LEU A 130 5.60 -6.31 1.58
N THR A 131 5.33 -6.32 2.89
CA THR A 131 5.04 -5.11 3.67
C THR A 131 6.16 -4.07 3.56
N GLN A 132 7.42 -4.51 3.66
CA GLN A 132 8.58 -3.62 3.61
C GLN A 132 8.66 -2.92 2.25
N GLU A 133 8.51 -3.66 1.14
CA GLU A 133 8.57 -3.10 -0.21
C GLU A 133 7.44 -2.10 -0.46
N PHE A 134 6.21 -2.40 -0.01
CA PHE A 134 5.10 -1.45 -0.12
C PHE A 134 5.29 -0.19 0.71
N GLN A 135 5.81 -0.31 1.94
CA GLN A 135 6.11 0.84 2.78
C GLN A 135 7.24 1.69 2.19
N VAL A 136 8.30 1.09 1.65
CA VAL A 136 9.37 1.81 0.94
C VAL A 136 8.81 2.57 -0.27
N ALA A 137 8.01 1.90 -1.10
CA ALA A 137 7.38 2.54 -2.25
C ALA A 137 6.41 3.67 -1.87
N TRP A 138 5.72 3.54 -0.73
CA TRP A 138 4.81 4.55 -0.22
C TRP A 138 5.52 5.74 0.41
N ASN A 139 6.65 5.52 1.10
CA ASN A 139 7.44 6.61 1.66
C ASN A 139 8.03 7.53 0.57
N ALA A 140 8.25 7.00 -0.64
CA ALA A 140 8.63 7.77 -1.82
C ALA A 140 7.42 8.30 -2.62
N ALA A 141 6.18 8.13 -2.12
CA ALA A 141 4.99 8.48 -2.90
C ALA A 141 4.89 9.98 -3.18
N ASP A 142 5.52 10.84 -2.38
CA ASP A 142 5.58 12.29 -2.57
C ASP A 142 6.18 12.72 -3.90
N GLU A 143 7.08 11.92 -4.45
CA GLU A 143 7.71 12.14 -5.76
C GLU A 143 6.82 11.66 -6.93
N LEU A 144 5.73 10.93 -6.63
CA LEU A 144 4.84 10.41 -7.66
C LEU A 144 3.84 11.46 -8.13
N PRO A 145 3.52 11.49 -9.44
CA PRO A 145 2.37 12.20 -9.96
C PRO A 145 1.08 11.81 -9.21
N ALA A 146 0.18 12.76 -8.99
CA ALA A 146 -1.07 12.57 -8.24
C ALA A 146 -1.84 11.30 -8.67
N LYS A 147 -1.91 11.04 -9.98
CA LYS A 147 -2.58 9.86 -10.53
C LYS A 147 -1.92 8.54 -10.12
N GLN A 148 -0.59 8.46 -10.17
CA GLN A 148 0.13 7.23 -9.79
C GLN A 148 0.08 6.99 -8.29
N ARG A 149 0.11 8.07 -7.49
CA ARG A 149 -0.12 8.02 -6.05
C ARG A 149 -1.51 7.49 -5.71
N GLN A 150 -2.54 8.00 -6.39
CA GLN A 150 -3.91 7.48 -6.25
C GLN A 150 -3.98 5.98 -6.57
N ASN A 151 -3.38 5.56 -7.70
CA ASN A 151 -3.37 4.17 -8.11
C ASN A 151 -2.68 3.26 -7.08
N LEU A 152 -1.50 3.67 -6.60
CA LEU A 152 -0.77 2.93 -5.56
C LEU A 152 -1.57 2.86 -4.26
N SER A 153 -2.15 3.98 -3.83
CA SER A 153 -3.02 4.05 -2.65
C SER A 153 -4.18 3.07 -2.74
N ALA A 154 -4.89 3.07 -3.87
CA ALA A 154 -6.01 2.17 -4.13
C ALA A 154 -5.58 0.69 -4.13
N PHE A 155 -4.38 0.38 -4.63
CA PHE A 155 -3.85 -0.98 -4.62
C PHE A 155 -3.56 -1.47 -3.19
N ILE A 156 -2.87 -0.66 -2.38
CA ILE A 156 -2.55 -1.00 -0.99
C ILE A 156 -3.83 -1.11 -0.15
N ALA A 157 -4.82 -0.24 -0.40
CA ALA A 157 -6.13 -0.29 0.23
C ALA A 157 -6.85 -1.62 -0.02
N ARG A 158 -6.80 -2.15 -1.25
CA ARG A 158 -7.37 -3.48 -1.59
C ARG A 158 -6.69 -4.61 -0.83
N LEU A 159 -5.35 -4.65 -0.82
CA LEU A 159 -4.61 -5.67 -0.08
C LEU A 159 -4.96 -5.65 1.42
N SER A 160 -5.00 -4.45 1.99
CA SER A 160 -5.37 -4.24 3.39
C SER A 160 -6.81 -4.68 3.67
N ALA A 161 -7.73 -4.40 2.74
CA ALA A 161 -9.12 -4.82 2.80
C ALA A 161 -9.29 -6.35 2.68
N TRP A 162 -8.36 -7.06 2.06
CA TRP A 162 -8.36 -8.53 2.01
C TRP A 162 -7.57 -9.17 3.15
N GLY A 163 -7.01 -8.37 4.06
CA GLY A 163 -6.24 -8.84 5.21
C GLY A 163 -4.84 -9.37 4.85
N VAL A 164 -4.33 -9.04 3.67
CA VAL A 164 -2.94 -9.35 3.30
C VAL A 164 -2.00 -8.61 4.26
N CYS A 165 -1.10 -9.35 4.91
CA CYS A 165 -0.18 -8.83 5.93
C CYS A 165 -0.86 -8.14 7.13
N GLY A 166 -2.10 -8.52 7.46
CA GLY A 166 -2.77 -8.06 8.68
C GLY A 166 -3.17 -6.58 8.65
N SER A 167 -2.65 -5.79 9.60
CA SER A 167 -2.86 -4.34 9.70
C SER A 167 -1.66 -3.53 9.22
N GLU A 168 -0.51 -4.15 8.95
CA GLU A 168 0.76 -3.46 8.72
C GLU A 168 0.75 -2.51 7.50
N LEU A 169 -0.02 -2.84 6.47
CA LEU A 169 -0.18 -1.99 5.29
C LEU A 169 -1.05 -0.75 5.56
N CYS A 170 -1.87 -0.77 6.61
CA CYS A 170 -2.72 0.37 6.98
C CYS A 170 -1.95 1.58 7.50
N VAL A 171 -0.65 1.43 7.82
CA VAL A 171 0.22 2.58 8.14
C VAL A 171 0.31 3.56 6.98
N CYS A 172 0.21 3.07 5.73
CA CYS A 172 0.18 3.90 4.54
C CYS A 172 -1.07 4.81 4.52
N ALA A 173 -2.23 4.28 4.94
CA ALA A 173 -3.47 5.05 5.08
C ALA A 173 -3.31 6.19 6.09
N LEU A 174 -2.73 5.90 7.26
CA LEU A 174 -2.48 6.92 8.27
C LEU A 174 -1.58 8.04 7.77
N SER A 175 -0.54 7.72 7.00
CA SER A 175 0.34 8.73 6.40
C SER A 175 -0.44 9.69 5.50
N ILE A 176 -1.22 9.18 4.54
CA ILE A 176 -1.98 10.05 3.63
C ILE A 176 -3.12 10.77 4.33
N PHE A 177 -3.74 10.19 5.35
CA PHE A 177 -4.76 10.90 6.15
C PHE A 177 -4.14 12.03 6.96
N ARG A 178 -2.98 11.80 7.58
CA ARG A 178 -2.24 12.85 8.28
C ARG A 178 -1.92 14.00 7.35
N ASP A 179 -1.39 13.69 6.18
CA ASP A 179 -1.01 14.71 5.21
C ASP A 179 -2.22 15.44 4.62
N THR A 180 -3.30 14.73 4.28
CA THR A 180 -4.49 15.31 3.63
C THR A 180 -5.39 16.08 4.61
N PHE A 181 -5.62 15.54 5.81
CA PHE A 181 -6.65 16.03 6.72
C PHE A 181 -6.08 16.72 7.96
N GLU A 182 -4.93 16.28 8.45
CA GLU A 182 -4.36 16.74 9.73
C GLU A 182 -3.24 17.78 9.59
N THR A 183 -2.71 18.01 8.39
CA THR A 183 -1.61 18.96 8.12
C THR A 183 -2.14 20.17 7.36
N ARG A 184 -1.67 21.38 7.68
CA ARG A 184 -2.02 22.58 6.91
C ARG A 184 -1.35 22.51 5.55
N ARG A 185 -2.17 22.39 4.51
CA ARG A 185 -1.74 22.37 3.12
C ARG A 185 -2.68 23.26 2.30
N PRO A 186 -2.18 23.91 1.24
CA PRO A 186 -3.04 24.66 0.35
C PRO A 186 -4.01 23.71 -0.36
N LEU A 187 -5.21 24.20 -0.70
CA LEU A 187 -6.20 23.39 -1.41
C LEU A 187 -5.70 23.02 -2.81
N THR A 188 -5.14 23.98 -3.54
CA THR A 188 -4.58 23.86 -4.88
C THR A 188 -3.14 24.35 -4.91
N ALA A 189 -2.40 24.02 -5.97
CA ALA A 189 -1.08 24.60 -6.18
C ALA A 189 -1.16 26.14 -6.22
N THR A 190 -0.24 26.80 -5.52
CA THR A 190 -0.05 28.26 -5.58
C THR A 190 1.07 28.57 -6.58
N ASP A 191 0.96 29.65 -7.34
CA ASP A 191 1.95 30.02 -8.38
C ASP A 191 3.31 30.47 -7.81
N ASP A 192 3.38 30.84 -6.52
CA ASP A 192 4.58 31.38 -5.86
C ASP A 192 5.59 30.31 -5.37
N GLN A 193 5.76 29.21 -6.11
CA GLN A 193 6.58 28.06 -5.66
C GLN A 193 8.09 28.25 -5.87
N GLN A 194 8.73 29.07 -5.01
CA GLN A 194 10.16 28.96 -4.72
C GLN A 194 10.38 28.09 -3.46
N GLY A 195 10.59 26.78 -3.66
CA GLY A 195 11.23 25.88 -2.70
C GLY A 195 10.31 25.06 -1.78
N ASN A 196 10.52 23.73 -1.78
CA ASN A 196 9.95 22.74 -0.85
C ASN A 196 8.44 22.86 -0.56
N SER A 197 7.64 23.14 -1.59
CA SER A 197 6.18 23.23 -1.44
C SER A 197 5.60 21.86 -1.09
N LEU A 198 4.92 21.78 0.05
CA LEU A 198 4.06 20.66 0.39
C LEU A 198 3.05 20.43 -0.74
N LEU A 199 2.77 19.16 -1.05
CA LEU A 199 1.74 18.79 -2.02
C LEU A 199 0.38 19.38 -1.60
N PRO A 200 -0.39 19.97 -2.54
CA PRO A 200 -1.71 20.50 -2.25
C PRO A 200 -2.71 19.38 -1.95
N ILE A 201 -3.80 19.73 -1.25
CA ILE A 201 -4.86 18.77 -0.92
C ILE A 201 -5.47 18.16 -2.19
N ALA A 202 -5.56 18.91 -3.29
CA ALA A 202 -6.01 18.41 -4.61
C ALA A 202 -5.27 17.15 -5.07
N ASP A 203 -3.97 17.07 -4.79
CA ASP A 203 -3.11 15.96 -5.25
C ASP A 203 -3.15 14.75 -4.30
N LEU A 204 -3.57 14.96 -3.05
CA LEU A 204 -3.59 13.95 -2.00
C LEU A 204 -4.99 13.35 -1.80
N LEU A 205 -6.04 14.16 -1.96
CA LEU A 205 -7.43 13.78 -1.68
C LEU A 205 -7.89 12.53 -2.45
N PRO A 206 -7.59 12.34 -3.75
CA PRO A 206 -7.97 11.12 -4.46
C PRO A 206 -7.34 9.85 -3.87
N ALA A 207 -6.09 9.95 -3.40
CA ALA A 207 -5.41 8.83 -2.75
C ALA A 207 -6.03 8.53 -1.36
N ALA A 208 -6.38 9.55 -0.59
CA ALA A 208 -7.04 9.40 0.71
C ALA A 208 -8.45 8.79 0.58
N VAL A 209 -9.28 9.32 -0.33
CA VAL A 209 -10.66 8.85 -0.51
C VAL A 209 -10.70 7.38 -0.98
N ALA A 210 -9.74 6.94 -1.80
CA ALA A 210 -9.63 5.55 -2.23
C ALA A 210 -9.52 4.56 -1.05
N TRP A 211 -8.89 4.95 0.07
CA TRP A 211 -8.83 4.11 1.27
C TRP A 211 -10.19 3.92 1.93
N PHE A 212 -11.00 4.98 2.04
CA PHE A 212 -12.34 4.86 2.59
C PHE A 212 -13.25 4.03 1.68
N GLU A 213 -13.13 4.21 0.35
CA GLU A 213 -13.88 3.45 -0.64
C GLU A 213 -13.59 1.94 -0.56
N LEU A 214 -12.31 1.57 -0.57
CA LEU A 214 -11.89 0.19 -0.76
C LEU A 214 -11.66 -0.56 0.57
N CYS A 215 -11.33 0.18 1.63
CA CYS A 215 -10.87 -0.37 2.90
C CYS A 215 -11.60 0.23 4.12
N GLY A 216 -12.70 0.97 3.92
CA GLY A 216 -13.37 1.73 4.97
C GLY A 216 -13.78 0.88 6.18
N TYR A 217 -14.33 -0.32 5.97
CA TYR A 217 -14.72 -1.23 7.04
C TYR A 217 -13.52 -1.66 7.93
N LYS A 218 -12.35 -1.87 7.33
CA LYS A 218 -11.13 -2.29 8.03
C LYS A 218 -10.58 -1.11 8.83
N ILE A 219 -10.57 0.09 8.24
CA ILE A 219 -10.16 1.33 8.93
C ILE A 219 -11.09 1.60 10.12
N GLU A 220 -12.42 1.46 9.95
CA GLU A 220 -13.38 1.61 11.05
C GLU A 220 -13.09 0.63 12.19
N ASN A 221 -12.86 -0.65 11.87
CA ASN A 221 -12.47 -1.66 12.87
C ASN A 221 -11.17 -1.29 13.61
N LEU A 222 -10.17 -0.77 12.90
CA LEU A 222 -8.91 -0.30 13.51
C LEU A 222 -9.14 0.91 14.42
N CYS A 223 -10.01 1.84 14.03
CA CYS A 223 -10.38 2.99 14.86
C CYS A 223 -11.15 2.60 16.12
N LEU A 224 -12.07 1.63 16.04
CA LEU A 224 -12.81 1.12 17.20
C LEU A 224 -11.94 0.35 18.18
N SER A 225 -10.97 -0.41 17.66
CA SER A 225 -10.02 -1.16 18.49
C SER A 225 -8.88 -0.30 19.04
N GLY A 226 -8.76 0.96 18.62
CA GLY A 226 -7.68 1.85 19.05
C GLY A 226 -6.30 1.35 18.61
N HIS A 227 -6.21 0.74 17.43
CA HIS A 227 -4.98 0.06 17.00
C HIS A 227 -3.82 1.05 16.83
N GLY A 228 -2.77 0.84 17.62
CA GLY A 228 -1.60 1.72 17.67
C GLY A 228 -0.65 1.52 16.49
N PHE A 229 -0.03 2.62 16.06
CA PHE A 229 1.15 2.64 15.19
C PHE A 229 2.08 3.72 15.71
N GLU A 230 3.18 3.34 16.38
CA GLU A 230 4.07 4.29 17.07
C GLU A 230 4.65 5.35 16.13
N SER A 231 4.91 5.00 14.87
CA SER A 231 5.41 5.91 13.84
C SER A 231 4.35 6.88 13.29
N SER A 232 3.07 6.72 13.64
CA SER A 232 1.95 7.48 13.09
C SER A 232 1.45 8.58 14.01
N THR A 233 2.25 9.63 14.16
CA THR A 233 1.91 10.81 14.98
C THR A 233 0.84 11.69 14.31
N LEU A 234 0.07 12.41 15.13
CA LEU A 234 -0.90 13.41 14.66
C LEU A 234 -0.26 14.53 13.83
N GLY A 235 -0.98 15.02 12.82
CA GLY A 235 -0.73 16.30 12.18
C GLY A 235 -1.11 17.49 13.08
N GLU A 236 -0.67 18.68 12.71
CA GLU A 236 -0.84 19.91 13.51
C GLU A 236 -2.32 20.26 13.78
N LEU A 237 -3.19 20.13 12.78
CA LEU A 237 -4.61 20.48 12.90
C LEU A 237 -5.33 19.54 13.86
N ALA A 238 -4.99 18.24 13.84
CA ALA A 238 -5.58 17.27 14.74
C ALA A 238 -5.06 17.44 16.18
N ARG A 239 -3.79 17.84 16.34
CA ARG A 239 -3.22 18.17 17.66
C ARG A 239 -3.89 19.41 18.27
N GLU A 240 -4.11 20.45 17.48
CA GLU A 240 -4.82 21.66 17.90
C GLU A 240 -6.27 21.39 18.25
N ALA A 241 -6.92 20.47 17.54
CA ALA A 241 -8.24 19.96 17.86
C ALA A 241 -8.27 18.96 19.04
N GLN A 242 -7.14 18.75 19.73
CA GLN A 242 -7.00 17.87 20.90
C GLN A 242 -7.47 16.44 20.64
N VAL A 243 -7.21 15.91 19.44
CA VAL A 243 -7.52 14.52 19.10
C VAL A 243 -6.68 13.56 19.97
N VAL A 244 -7.31 12.50 20.46
CA VAL A 244 -6.67 11.45 21.28
C VAL A 244 -6.99 10.04 20.76
N PRO A 245 -6.12 9.05 20.97
CA PRO A 245 -4.69 9.17 21.31
C PRO A 245 -3.87 9.91 20.23
N ASP A 246 -2.63 10.22 20.57
CA ASP A 246 -1.69 10.97 19.73
C ASP A 246 -1.03 10.15 18.60
N THR A 247 -1.28 8.84 18.57
CA THR A 247 -0.75 7.88 17.60
C THR A 247 -1.82 6.89 17.12
N GLY A 248 -1.60 6.29 15.93
CA GLY A 248 -2.41 5.17 15.44
C GLY A 248 -3.82 5.51 14.97
N PHE A 249 -4.72 4.52 15.00
CA PHE A 249 -6.13 4.67 14.64
C PHE A 249 -6.98 4.92 15.89
N SER A 250 -7.97 5.81 15.76
CA SER A 250 -8.93 6.06 16.84
C SER A 250 -10.27 6.59 16.32
N THR A 251 -11.32 6.41 17.12
CA THR A 251 -12.64 6.99 16.83
C THR A 251 -12.58 8.53 16.76
N SER A 252 -11.78 9.18 17.61
CA SER A 252 -11.58 10.63 17.57
C SER A 252 -10.89 11.09 16.27
N ARG A 253 -9.87 10.37 15.79
CA ARG A 253 -9.24 10.63 14.48
C ARG A 253 -10.23 10.44 13.34
N TRP A 254 -11.03 9.37 13.37
CA TRP A 254 -12.09 9.14 12.37
C TRP A 254 -13.07 10.31 12.27
N LEU A 255 -13.58 10.78 13.42
CA LEU A 255 -14.49 11.93 13.48
C LEU A 255 -13.81 13.24 13.05
N PHE A 256 -12.51 13.39 13.31
CA PHE A 256 -11.73 14.53 12.85
C PHE A 256 -11.56 14.51 11.32
N TRP A 257 -11.15 13.38 10.73
CA TRP A 257 -11.01 13.25 9.27
C TRP A 257 -12.33 13.49 8.54
N ARG A 258 -13.45 12.97 9.08
CA ARG A 258 -14.77 13.21 8.49
C ARG A 258 -15.13 14.69 8.48
N ARG A 259 -14.95 15.41 9.59
CA ARG A 259 -15.17 16.87 9.66
C ARG A 259 -14.28 17.62 8.68
N ARG A 260 -13.01 17.24 8.54
CA ARG A 260 -12.10 17.84 7.55
C ARG A 260 -12.55 17.59 6.11
N LEU A 261 -13.08 16.40 5.79
CA LEU A 261 -13.70 16.13 4.49
C LEU A 261 -14.95 16.98 4.25
N GLU A 262 -15.81 17.15 5.26
CA GLU A 262 -16.97 18.05 5.22
C GLU A 262 -16.52 19.50 4.96
N GLU A 263 -15.44 19.97 5.59
CA GLU A 263 -14.89 21.31 5.33
C GLU A 263 -14.37 21.44 3.88
N ILE A 264 -13.64 20.43 3.38
CA ILE A 264 -13.14 20.42 1.99
C ILE A 264 -14.29 20.36 0.97
N SER A 265 -15.42 19.72 1.31
CA SER A 265 -16.57 19.62 0.38
C SER A 265 -17.26 20.95 0.10
N HIS A 266 -16.93 22.01 0.84
CA HIS A 266 -17.44 23.36 0.62
C HIS A 266 -16.46 24.27 -0.14
N CYS A 267 -15.34 23.74 -0.66
CA CYS A 267 -14.42 24.54 -1.47
C CYS A 267 -14.98 24.89 -2.85
N ASP A 268 -14.45 25.95 -3.46
CA ASP A 268 -14.88 26.43 -4.79
C ASP A 268 -14.46 25.50 -5.95
N HIS A 269 -13.60 24.51 -5.69
CA HIS A 269 -13.13 23.57 -6.71
C HIS A 269 -14.12 22.41 -6.88
N ALA A 270 -15.04 22.52 -7.83
CA ALA A 270 -16.17 21.59 -8.02
C ALA A 270 -15.80 20.09 -7.98
N GLU A 271 -14.75 19.65 -8.67
CA GLU A 271 -14.36 18.23 -8.67
C GLU A 271 -13.86 17.74 -7.31
N MET A 272 -13.07 18.57 -6.62
CA MET A 272 -12.56 18.28 -5.27
C MET A 272 -13.70 18.28 -4.26
N ALA A 273 -14.60 19.26 -4.33
CA ALA A 273 -15.78 19.35 -3.50
C ALA A 273 -16.66 18.10 -3.65
N ALA A 274 -16.91 17.66 -4.89
CA ALA A 274 -17.66 16.44 -5.18
C ALA A 274 -16.98 15.17 -4.65
N LEU A 275 -15.65 15.08 -4.78
CA LEU A 275 -14.86 13.96 -4.28
C LEU A 275 -14.82 13.92 -2.74
N ALA A 276 -14.67 15.07 -2.08
CA ALA A 276 -14.72 15.17 -0.62
C ALA A 276 -16.10 14.80 -0.10
N GLN A 277 -17.17 15.30 -0.72
CA GLN A 277 -18.55 14.93 -0.39
C GLN A 277 -18.79 13.42 -0.54
N TRP A 278 -18.20 12.80 -1.57
CA TRP A 278 -18.24 11.35 -1.73
C TRP A 278 -17.49 10.64 -0.60
N GLY A 279 -16.29 11.10 -0.23
CA GLY A 279 -15.55 10.62 0.93
C GLY A 279 -16.37 10.66 2.23
N VAL A 280 -17.08 11.77 2.50
CA VAL A 280 -17.99 11.90 3.65
C VAL A 280 -19.06 10.81 3.63
N ARG A 281 -19.74 10.59 2.50
CA ARG A 281 -20.79 9.56 2.38
C ARG A 281 -20.26 8.15 2.61
N VAL A 282 -19.09 7.85 2.07
CA VAL A 282 -18.45 6.54 2.24
C VAL A 282 -18.06 6.32 3.69
N MET A 283 -17.47 7.32 4.35
CA MET A 283 -17.19 7.26 5.78
C MET A 283 -18.45 7.17 6.64
N GLN A 284 -19.55 7.80 6.23
CA GLN A 284 -20.83 7.65 6.93
C GLN A 284 -21.36 6.22 6.83
N CYS A 285 -21.32 5.63 5.63
CA CYS A 285 -21.78 4.25 5.40
C CYS A 285 -20.96 3.23 6.17
N TRP A 286 -19.63 3.35 6.16
CA TRP A 286 -18.78 2.43 6.94
C TRP A 286 -18.78 2.74 8.43
N GLY A 287 -18.91 4.00 8.84
CA GLY A 287 -18.70 4.45 10.22
C GLY A 287 -19.94 4.50 11.10
N GLU A 288 -21.03 3.79 10.75
CA GLU A 288 -22.28 3.81 11.49
C GLU A 288 -22.10 3.46 12.98
N ARG A 289 -21.19 2.54 13.31
CA ARG A 289 -20.94 2.14 14.70
C ARG A 289 -20.23 3.23 15.48
N ILE A 290 -19.21 3.85 14.88
CA ILE A 290 -18.49 4.99 15.48
C ILE A 290 -19.47 6.14 15.73
N LEU A 291 -20.35 6.42 14.76
CA LEU A 291 -21.38 7.45 14.85
C LEU A 291 -22.42 7.18 15.95
N ALA A 292 -22.88 5.94 16.08
CA ALA A 292 -23.83 5.55 17.12
C ALA A 292 -23.24 5.74 18.53
N ILE A 293 -21.97 5.39 18.71
CA ILE A 293 -21.25 5.58 19.98
C ILE A 293 -21.11 7.06 20.32
N ASP A 294 -20.73 7.89 19.34
CA ASP A 294 -20.56 9.34 19.54
C ASP A 294 -21.87 10.03 19.93
N ASN A 295 -22.97 9.72 19.22
CA ASN A 295 -24.30 10.26 19.53
C ASN A 295 -24.78 9.86 20.93
N SER A 296 -24.51 8.62 21.35
CA SER A 296 -24.86 8.13 22.69
C SER A 296 -24.10 8.89 23.79
N ASN A 297 -22.82 9.18 23.56
CA ASN A 297 -21.99 9.95 24.49
C ASN A 297 -22.41 11.41 24.60
N ASN A 298 -22.98 11.99 23.54
CA ASN A 298 -23.48 13.37 23.53
C ASN A 298 -24.86 13.52 24.18
N GLN A 299 -25.68 12.46 24.21
CA GLN A 299 -26.98 12.48 24.91
C GLN A 299 -26.86 12.25 26.43
N GLY A 300 -25.72 11.74 26.90
CA GLY A 300 -25.44 11.51 28.32
C GLY A 300 -24.68 12.62 29.04
N LYS A 301 -24.41 13.76 28.36
CA LYS A 301 -23.81 14.98 28.93
C LYS A 301 -24.84 16.09 29.00
#